data_AF-A0AAV8XM98-F1
#
_entry.id   AF-A0AAV8XM98-F1
#
_cell.length_a   1.000
_cell.length_b   1.000
_cell.length_c   1.000
_cell.angle_alpha   90.00
_cell.angle_beta   90.00
_cell.angle_gamma   90.00
#
_symmetry.space_group_name_H-M   'P 1'
#
loop_
_entity.id
_entity.type
_entity.pdbx_description
1 polymer ?
#
loop_
_entity_poly.entity_id
_entity_poly.type
_entity_poly.pdbx_seq_one_letter_code
_entity_poly.pdbx_strand_id
1 'polypeptide(L)'
;MLFVGVLFSANAVPRPHYILPCSISKKFNECALKNAAYAIPFLLHGDKQLKIPSMNPLKIPLVDLKGANQFHLKIINMEVYGLGQVVPLSVNADFDQGTLDVNSTVDALTILGDYEIEGKIMMFPLTGAGRLNITLCEFILFHPVQ
;
A
#
# COMPACT_ATOMS: atom_id res chain seq x y z
N MET A 1 23.65 -42.24 -16.50
CA MET A 1 24.06 -40.84 -16.73
C MET A 1 22.87 -40.08 -17.29
N LEU A 2 22.31 -39.13 -16.53
CA LEU A 2 21.92 -37.77 -16.95
C LEU A 2 21.10 -37.13 -15.82
N PHE A 3 21.74 -36.30 -15.00
CA PHE A 3 21.06 -35.33 -14.15
C PHE A 3 20.92 -34.04 -14.97
N VAL A 4 19.71 -33.71 -15.40
CA VAL A 4 19.42 -32.41 -16.02
C VAL A 4 19.26 -31.40 -14.90
N GLY A 5 20.29 -30.59 -14.69
CA GLY A 5 20.24 -29.45 -13.77
C GLY A 5 19.43 -28.32 -14.40
N VAL A 6 18.26 -28.02 -13.83
CA VAL A 6 17.49 -26.83 -14.18
C VAL A 6 18.17 -25.63 -13.51
N LEU A 7 18.85 -24.80 -14.30
CA LEU A 7 19.39 -23.52 -13.86
C LEU A 7 18.23 -22.51 -13.75
N PHE A 8 17.66 -22.38 -12.55
CA PHE A 8 16.81 -21.24 -12.21
C PHE A 8 17.69 -19.98 -12.15
N SER A 9 17.70 -19.20 -13.23
CA SER A 9 18.30 -17.88 -13.23
C SER A 9 17.37 -16.94 -12.47
N ALA A 10 17.67 -16.68 -11.19
CA ALA A 10 17.01 -15.63 -10.43
C ALA A 10 17.44 -14.27 -11.00
N ASN A 11 16.64 -13.70 -11.90
CA ASN A 11 16.84 -12.33 -12.36
C ASN A 11 16.54 -11.39 -11.19
N ALA A 12 17.58 -11.01 -10.43
CA ALA A 12 17.48 -9.95 -9.44
C ALA A 12 17.27 -8.63 -10.19
N VAL A 13 16.10 -8.00 -10.01
CA VAL A 13 15.84 -6.68 -10.58
C VAL A 13 16.82 -5.69 -9.92
N PRO A 14 17.62 -4.94 -10.71
CA PRO A 14 18.54 -3.97 -10.15
C PRO A 14 17.77 -2.93 -9.33
N ARG A 15 18.32 -2.57 -8.17
CA ARG A 15 17.71 -1.60 -7.28
C ARG A 15 17.49 -0.27 -8.02
N PRO A 16 16.28 0.32 -7.97
CA PRO A 16 16.04 1.64 -8.54
C PRO A 16 16.91 2.71 -7.86
N HIS A 17 17.26 3.75 -8.61
CA HIS A 17 18.10 4.85 -8.12
C HIS A 17 17.46 5.62 -6.95
N TYR A 18 16.13 5.57 -6.83
CA TYR A 18 15.38 6.26 -5.78
C TYR A 18 15.28 5.46 -4.47
N ILE A 19 15.66 4.18 -4.47
CA ILE A 19 15.75 3.36 -3.25
C ILE A 19 17.18 3.39 -2.76
N LEU A 20 17.44 4.24 -1.76
CA LEU A 20 18.76 4.42 -1.18
C LEU A 20 18.98 3.43 -0.02
N PRO A 21 20.13 2.73 0.04
CA PRO A 21 20.41 1.78 1.11
C PRO A 21 20.69 2.49 2.44
N CYS A 22 20.36 1.82 3.54
CA CYS A 22 20.71 2.23 4.90
C CYS A 22 21.59 1.18 5.58
N SER A 23 22.61 1.62 6.32
CA SER A 23 23.44 0.72 7.12
C SER A 23 22.70 0.31 8.39
N ILE A 24 22.69 -0.99 8.70
CA ILE A 24 22.18 -1.53 9.96
C ILE A 24 23.08 -1.00 11.08
N SER A 25 22.57 -0.01 11.81
CA SER A 25 23.30 0.73 12.84
C SER A 25 22.30 1.46 13.73
N LYS A 26 22.79 2.12 14.79
CA LYS A 26 21.95 2.95 15.67
C LYS A 26 21.19 4.07 14.94
N LYS A 27 21.62 4.45 13.72
CA LYS A 27 21.00 5.50 12.89
C LYS A 27 20.15 4.95 11.74
N PHE A 28 19.85 3.65 11.75
CA PHE A 28 19.08 3.03 10.67
C PHE A 28 17.72 3.70 10.50
N ASN A 29 16.97 3.89 11.59
CA ASN A 29 15.63 4.47 11.56
C ASN A 29 15.62 5.88 10.95
N GLU A 30 16.57 6.73 11.34
CA GLU A 30 16.72 8.09 10.78
C GLU A 30 17.03 8.05 9.28
N CYS A 31 17.94 7.15 8.87
CA CYS A 31 18.28 6.95 7.46
C CYS A 31 17.07 6.46 6.66
N ALA A 32 16.35 5.46 7.18
CA ALA A 32 15.19 4.87 6.52
C ALA A 32 14.06 5.89 6.37
N LEU A 33 13.79 6.68 7.42
CA LEU A 33 12.80 7.76 7.38
C LEU A 33 13.14 8.80 6.30
N LYS A 34 14.40 9.25 6.25
CA LYS A 34 14.88 10.20 5.23
C LYS A 34 14.78 9.62 3.82
N ASN A 35 15.20 8.38 3.63
CA ASN A 35 15.18 7.72 2.33
C ASN A 35 13.74 7.41 1.87
N ALA A 36 12.82 7.13 2.79
CA ALA A 36 11.40 6.99 2.48
C ALA A 36 10.83 8.30 1.93
N ALA A 37 11.08 9.43 2.60
CA ALA A 37 10.66 10.75 2.11
C ALA A 37 11.23 11.07 0.72
N TYR A 38 12.48 10.68 0.46
CA TYR A 38 13.11 10.83 -0.86
C TYR A 38 12.48 9.93 -1.94
N ALA A 39 12.09 8.70 -1.58
CA ALA A 39 11.55 7.72 -2.53
C ALA A 39 10.09 8.00 -2.92
N ILE A 40 9.28 8.57 -2.01
CA ILE A 40 7.84 8.79 -2.22
C ILE A 40 7.54 9.47 -3.58
N PRO A 41 8.15 10.61 -3.95
CA PRO A 41 7.85 11.28 -5.22
C PRO A 41 8.05 10.38 -6.46
N PHE A 42 9.04 9.49 -6.43
CA PHE A 42 9.30 8.56 -7.54
C PHE A 42 8.23 7.47 -7.60
N LEU A 43 7.80 6.97 -6.44
CA LEU A 43 6.72 5.97 -6.34
C LEU A 43 5.37 6.54 -6.77
N LEU A 44 5.15 7.86 -6.65
CA LEU A 44 3.90 8.49 -7.09
C LEU A 44 3.62 8.31 -8.57
N HIS A 45 4.66 8.38 -9.39
CA HIS A 45 4.55 8.19 -10.84
C HIS A 45 4.48 6.71 -11.25
N GLY A 46 4.66 5.80 -10.30
CA GLY A 46 4.81 4.37 -10.54
C GLY A 46 6.18 4.01 -11.10
N ASP A 47 6.46 2.71 -11.10
CA ASP A 47 7.65 2.11 -11.70
C ASP A 47 7.23 0.86 -12.47
N LYS A 48 7.28 0.93 -13.81
CA LYS A 48 6.89 -0.17 -14.68
C LYS A 48 7.81 -1.39 -14.56
N GLN A 49 9.10 -1.19 -14.28
CA GLN A 49 10.05 -2.29 -14.12
C GLN A 49 9.74 -3.08 -12.86
N LEU A 50 9.33 -2.38 -11.79
CA LEU A 50 8.89 -2.99 -10.53
C LEU A 50 7.39 -3.32 -10.48
N LYS A 51 6.65 -3.11 -11.58
CA LYS A 51 5.18 -3.29 -11.64
C LYS A 51 4.42 -2.47 -10.60
N ILE A 52 4.97 -1.33 -10.19
CA ILE A 52 4.33 -0.37 -9.31
C ILE A 52 3.45 0.53 -10.18
N PRO A 53 2.11 0.54 -9.99
CA PRO A 53 1.23 1.42 -10.73
C PRO A 53 1.41 2.88 -10.31
N SER A 54 0.84 3.81 -11.08
CA SER A 54 0.71 5.20 -10.61
C SER A 54 -0.06 5.22 -9.29
N MET A 55 0.44 5.98 -8.32
CA MET A 55 -0.22 6.14 -7.01
C MET A 55 -1.06 7.42 -6.94
N ASN A 56 -1.07 8.25 -7.99
CA ASN A 56 -1.85 9.49 -8.02
C ASN A 56 -2.55 9.73 -9.38
N PRO A 57 -3.85 9.37 -9.52
CA PRO A 57 -4.59 8.52 -8.61
C PRO A 57 -4.13 7.07 -8.69
N LEU A 58 -4.20 6.35 -7.57
CA LEU A 58 -4.11 4.89 -7.58
C LEU A 58 -5.44 4.33 -8.09
N LYS A 59 -5.40 3.62 -9.21
CA LYS A 59 -6.57 3.00 -9.82
C LYS A 59 -6.60 1.50 -9.52
N ILE A 60 -7.68 1.04 -8.90
CA ILE A 60 -7.92 -0.37 -8.60
C ILE A 60 -9.23 -0.80 -9.28
N PRO A 61 -9.18 -1.69 -10.29
CA PRO A 61 -10.38 -2.05 -11.07
C PRO A 61 -11.49 -2.68 -10.23
N LEU A 62 -11.12 -3.50 -9.25
CA LEU A 62 -12.05 -4.19 -8.38
C LEU A 62 -11.42 -4.43 -7.01
N VAL A 63 -12.16 -4.05 -5.97
CA VAL A 63 -11.94 -4.47 -4.59
C VAL A 63 -13.15 -5.32 -4.21
N ASP A 64 -12.94 -6.60 -3.91
CA ASP A 64 -13.99 -7.55 -3.51
C ASP A 64 -13.71 -8.00 -2.06
N LEU A 65 -14.51 -7.48 -1.13
CA LEU A 65 -14.37 -7.72 0.30
C LEU A 65 -15.54 -8.55 0.81
N LYS A 66 -15.22 -9.73 1.34
CA LYS A 66 -16.18 -10.62 2.00
C LYS A 66 -15.89 -10.62 3.50
N GLY A 67 -16.83 -10.10 4.27
CA GLY A 67 -16.77 -10.02 5.72
C GLY A 67 -17.60 -11.10 6.42
N ALA A 68 -17.60 -11.04 7.75
CA ALA A 68 -18.48 -11.86 8.57
C ALA A 68 -19.97 -11.50 8.35
N ASN A 69 -20.87 -12.37 8.80
CA ASN A 69 -22.33 -12.13 8.80
C ASN A 69 -22.92 -11.81 7.42
N GLN A 70 -22.46 -12.53 6.38
CA GLN A 70 -22.95 -12.39 5.01
C GLN A 70 -22.67 -11.00 4.41
N PHE A 71 -21.69 -10.26 4.94
CA PHE A 71 -21.27 -8.98 4.38
C PHE A 71 -20.42 -9.18 3.13
N HIS A 72 -20.80 -8.54 2.04
CA HIS A 72 -20.10 -8.50 0.77
C HIS A 72 -20.10 -7.06 0.25
N LEU A 73 -18.91 -6.48 0.09
CA LEU A 73 -18.72 -5.17 -0.51
C LEU A 73 -17.83 -5.33 -1.75
N LYS A 74 -18.34 -4.88 -2.89
CA LYS A 74 -17.52 -4.65 -4.09
C LYS A 74 -17.36 -3.16 -4.31
N ILE A 75 -16.15 -2.75 -4.64
CA ILE A 75 -15.85 -1.41 -5.15
C ILE A 75 -15.25 -1.58 -6.53
N ILE A 76 -15.90 -1.03 -7.55
CA ILE A 76 -15.57 -1.15 -8.96
C ILE A 76 -14.99 0.19 -9.42
N ASN A 77 -13.94 0.15 -10.24
CA ASN A 77 -13.24 1.34 -10.75
C ASN A 77 -12.83 2.30 -9.62
N MET A 78 -12.24 1.76 -8.56
CA MET A 78 -11.81 2.56 -7.42
C MET A 78 -10.64 3.46 -7.81
N GLU A 79 -10.73 4.74 -7.46
CA GLU A 79 -9.67 5.73 -7.62
C GLU A 79 -9.34 6.35 -6.27
N VAL A 80 -8.07 6.27 -5.86
CA VAL A 80 -7.57 6.88 -4.61
C VAL A 80 -6.70 8.08 -4.95
N TYR A 81 -7.06 9.23 -4.39
CA TYR A 81 -6.37 10.49 -4.50
C TYR A 81 -5.75 10.88 -3.15
N GLY A 82 -4.70 11.70 -3.19
CA GLY A 82 -4.06 12.25 -1.98
C GLY A 82 -2.83 11.47 -1.50
N LEU A 83 -2.55 10.27 -2.05
CA LEU A 83 -1.34 9.49 -1.72
C LEU A 83 -0.03 10.26 -2.00
N GLY A 84 -0.08 11.27 -2.88
CA GLY A 84 1.03 12.19 -3.15
C GLY A 84 1.41 13.12 -2.00
N GLN A 85 0.55 13.25 -0.99
CA GLN A 85 0.73 14.13 0.16
C GLN A 85 1.07 13.36 1.42
N VAL A 86 1.40 12.06 1.29
CA VAL A 86 1.80 11.24 2.42
C VAL A 86 3.14 11.73 2.97
N VAL A 87 3.16 12.00 4.27
CA VAL A 87 4.34 12.40 5.03
C VAL A 87 4.72 11.26 5.98
N PRO A 88 5.90 10.65 5.84
CA PRO A 88 6.35 9.65 6.79
C PRO A 88 6.73 10.32 8.10
N LEU A 89 6.25 9.78 9.21
CA LEU A 89 6.43 10.31 10.56
C LEU A 89 7.53 9.59 11.33
N SER A 90 7.58 8.26 11.23
CA SER A 90 8.57 7.45 11.93
C SER A 90 8.82 6.12 11.23
N VAL A 91 10.04 5.61 11.40
CA VAL A 91 10.42 4.25 11.06
C VAL A 91 11.00 3.61 12.31
N ASN A 92 10.56 2.41 12.65
CA ASN A 92 11.11 1.61 13.73
C ASN A 92 11.44 0.20 13.23
N ALA A 93 12.73 -0.12 13.10
CA ALA A 93 13.18 -1.45 12.73
C ALA A 93 13.70 -2.20 13.94
N ASP A 94 13.15 -3.38 14.20
CA ASP A 94 13.69 -4.38 15.12
C ASP A 94 14.27 -5.53 14.29
N PHE A 95 15.60 -5.55 14.16
CA PHE A 95 16.31 -6.56 13.40
C PHE A 95 16.34 -7.93 14.08
N ASP A 96 16.16 -7.98 15.40
CA ASP A 96 16.17 -9.24 16.16
C ASP A 96 14.82 -9.96 15.98
N GLN A 97 13.73 -9.20 15.93
CA GLN A 97 12.37 -9.72 15.68
C GLN A 97 12.00 -9.73 14.19
N GLY A 98 12.81 -9.13 13.33
CA GLY A 98 12.54 -9.01 11.89
C GLY A 98 11.37 -8.07 11.56
N THR A 99 11.05 -7.12 12.43
CA THR A 99 9.90 -6.24 12.25
C THR A 99 10.31 -4.84 11.79
N LEU A 100 9.43 -4.21 11.01
CA LEU A 100 9.58 -2.84 10.54
C LEU A 100 8.23 -2.12 10.63
N ASP A 101 8.13 -1.18 11.57
CA ASP A 101 6.96 -0.32 11.69
C ASP A 101 7.21 1.01 10.99
N VAL A 102 6.34 1.37 10.06
CA VAL A 102 6.37 2.67 9.38
C VAL A 102 5.07 3.40 9.66
N ASN A 103 5.18 4.60 10.24
CA ASN A 103 4.04 5.48 10.44
C ASN A 103 4.10 6.64 9.47
N SER A 104 2.97 6.99 8.90
CA SER A 104 2.84 8.14 8.01
C SER A 104 1.49 8.83 8.20
N THR A 105 1.36 10.04 7.69
CA THR A 105 0.11 10.80 7.74
C THR A 105 -0.18 11.45 6.40
N VAL A 106 -1.44 11.80 6.20
CA VAL A 106 -1.93 12.48 5.01
C VAL A 106 -3.15 13.31 5.39
N ASP A 107 -3.15 14.58 4.97
CA ASP A 107 -4.18 15.54 5.35
C ASP A 107 -5.55 15.15 4.79
N ALA A 108 -5.57 14.68 3.54
CA ALA A 108 -6.79 14.22 2.87
C ALA A 108 -6.50 13.06 1.90
N LEU A 109 -7.22 11.95 2.08
CA LEU A 109 -7.34 10.89 1.08
C LEU A 109 -8.77 10.84 0.57
N THR A 110 -8.96 10.90 -0.74
CA THR A 110 -10.28 10.76 -1.37
C THR A 110 -10.35 9.46 -2.16
N ILE A 111 -11.38 8.66 -1.88
CA ILE A 111 -11.66 7.40 -2.56
C ILE A 111 -12.97 7.57 -3.31
N LEU A 112 -12.89 7.43 -4.63
CA LEU A 112 -14.03 7.44 -5.54
C LEU A 112 -14.22 6.05 -6.15
N GLY A 113 -15.44 5.70 -6.52
CA GLY A 113 -15.73 4.47 -7.26
C GLY A 113 -17.22 4.18 -7.31
N ASP A 114 -17.58 3.02 -7.86
CA ASP A 114 -18.94 2.49 -7.78
C ASP A 114 -18.94 1.35 -6.74
N TYR A 115 -19.94 1.30 -5.87
CA TYR A 115 -20.05 0.24 -4.86
C TYR A 115 -21.28 -0.63 -5.09
N GLU A 116 -21.14 -1.91 -4.78
CA GLU A 116 -22.24 -2.85 -4.57
C GLU A 116 -22.06 -3.44 -3.17
N ILE A 117 -23.09 -3.34 -2.33
CA ILE A 117 -23.06 -3.87 -0.97
C ILE A 117 -24.24 -4.80 -0.77
N GLU A 118 -23.98 -5.95 -0.17
CA GLU A 118 -24.96 -6.92 0.27
C GLU A 118 -24.55 -7.45 1.63
N GLY A 119 -25.49 -7.58 2.56
CA GLY A 119 -25.23 -8.27 3.82
C GLY A 119 -26.09 -7.79 4.96
N LYS A 120 -25.55 -7.92 6.17
CA LYS A 120 -26.25 -7.51 7.39
C LYS A 120 -25.31 -6.75 8.31
N ILE A 121 -25.77 -5.59 8.78
CA ILE A 121 -25.16 -4.91 9.92
C ILE A 121 -26.03 -5.23 11.13
N MET A 122 -25.49 -6.03 12.05
CA MET A 122 -26.22 -6.61 13.17
C MET A 122 -27.43 -7.43 12.69
N MET A 123 -28.65 -6.89 12.84
CA MET A 123 -29.90 -7.52 12.41
C MET A 123 -30.51 -6.90 11.15
N PHE A 124 -29.95 -5.79 10.66
CA PHE A 124 -30.52 -5.04 9.54
C PHE A 124 -29.94 -5.52 8.21
N PRO A 125 -30.77 -5.99 7.27
CA PRO A 125 -30.31 -6.29 5.92
C PRO A 125 -29.91 -4.99 5.23
N LEU A 126 -28.72 -5.00 4.63
CA LEU A 126 -28.16 -3.90 3.87
C LEU A 126 -27.95 -4.38 2.44
N THR A 127 -28.66 -3.77 1.50
CA THR A 127 -28.41 -3.94 0.08
C THR A 127 -28.37 -2.57 -0.56
N GLY A 128 -27.46 -2.36 -1.49
CA GLY A 128 -27.35 -1.07 -2.16
C GLY A 128 -26.31 -1.08 -3.26
N ALA A 129 -26.51 -0.22 -4.23
CA ALA A 129 -25.51 0.06 -5.25
C ALA A 129 -25.56 1.55 -5.59
N GLY A 130 -24.40 2.12 -5.90
CA GLY A 130 -24.30 3.53 -6.23
C GLY A 130 -22.87 4.02 -6.33
N ARG A 131 -22.72 5.36 -6.33
CA ARG A 131 -21.40 5.99 -6.35
C ARG A 131 -20.89 6.16 -4.92
N LEU A 132 -19.61 5.84 -4.75
CA LEU A 132 -18.84 6.02 -3.53
C LEU A 132 -18.01 7.30 -3.64
N ASN A 133 -18.05 8.13 -2.60
CA ASN A 133 -17.13 9.24 -2.39
C ASN A 133 -16.81 9.32 -0.90
N ILE A 134 -15.66 8.77 -0.51
CA ILE A 134 -15.16 8.79 0.86
C ILE A 134 -13.98 9.75 0.91
N THR A 135 -13.98 10.65 1.88
CA THR A 135 -12.80 11.46 2.20
C THR A 135 -12.37 11.18 3.64
N LEU A 136 -11.14 10.72 3.80
CA LEU A 136 -10.48 10.54 5.10
C LEU A 136 -9.64 11.79 5.36
N CYS A 137 -9.91 12.48 6.48
CA CYS A 137 -9.18 13.67 6.89
C CYS A 137 -8.25 13.34 8.06
N GLU A 138 -7.07 13.98 8.09
CA GLU A 138 -6.08 13.84 9.18
C GLU A 138 -5.75 12.37 9.47
N PHE A 139 -5.59 11.57 8.42
CA PHE A 139 -5.45 10.13 8.56
C PHE A 139 -4.01 9.76 8.94
N ILE A 140 -3.85 8.89 9.94
CA ILE A 140 -2.56 8.30 10.32
C ILE A 140 -2.54 6.85 9.86
N LEU A 141 -1.56 6.53 9.04
CA LEU A 141 -1.31 5.21 8.48
C LEU A 141 -0.24 4.51 9.32
N PHE A 142 -0.62 3.39 9.92
CA PHE A 142 0.27 2.48 10.63
C PHE A 142 0.53 1.26 9.75
N HIS A 143 1.79 1.06 9.35
CA HIS A 143 2.21 -0.05 8.51
C HIS A 143 3.19 -0.95 9.27
N PRO A 144 2.70 -1.91 10.06
CA PRO A 144 3.54 -2.97 10.61
C PRO A 144 3.91 -3.93 9.48
N VAL A 145 5.20 -4.12 9.27
CA VAL A 145 5.76 -5.10 8.33
C VAL A 145 6.45 -6.18 9.16
N GLN A 146 6.01 -7.43 8.97
CA GLN A 146 6.60 -8.64 9.54
C GLN A 146 7.41 -9.40 8.49
#